data_AF-A0A9D8NEB3-F1
#
_entry.id   AF-A0A9D8NEB3-F1
#
_cell.length_a   1.000
_cell.length_b   1.000
_cell.length_c   1.000
_cell.angle_alpha   90.00
_cell.angle_beta   90.00
_cell.angle_gamma   90.00
#
_symmetry.space_group_name_H-M   'P 1'
#
loop_
_entity.id
_entity.type
_entity.pdbx_description
1 polymer ?
#
loop_
_entity_poly.entity_id
_entity_poly.type
_entity_poly.pdbx_seq_one_letter_code
_entity_poly.pdbx_strand_id
1 'polypeptide(L)'
;VLLSEEKQKELAAINLELSDLQLQFSQNLKHDTNQTYVIANSLKELEGLPQANIELAAKLAEKIGQKGKYAFNMQRASCNPVLQYCKNRELRKKVYLMYNDRCNHNDEYDNKEIARKIVDLRLKKAKLMGYKNFAEMQLKDRMAENAKNVYDLLDQIWAPAVAKANEELADIKAMMKKDKVKGQPQPWDYMYYLDKAKKAKFDIDEGLVSEYLEIDNVQKNGVFYVANRLYGLNFRERTEDYPSFEPTAKSWDVIDRDGNVIAIYYSDYFPRDGKGAGAWNTTFRSQRYDGAQRLQPIVLNCCNLAMPSSDRPALQTIDNVTTMFHEFGHALHSFFRNVKYRGTPGTERDFVELPSQINEHWAFEPEVLRNYAKHYKTGELIPQELVDKIEASSKYGQGFATVEYLAASLVDMDLHVLEEVPADLDVMKFQAEKLAARDIPRQILPRYSVTNFSHSLGGGYAAGYYSYIWAEVLDCDAFKAYTETGDIFNQEVAERFRKYILTPGGIDKGSVMYHNFRGREPQVDGLLENRGLK
;
A
#
# COMPACT_ATOMS: atom_id res chain seq x y z
N VAL A 1 32.13 7.32 -9.09
CA VAL A 1 33.40 7.65 -8.37
C VAL A 1 34.01 6.33 -7.92
N LEU A 2 35.27 6.05 -8.27
CA LEU A 2 35.99 4.94 -7.66
C LEU A 2 36.64 5.47 -6.37
N LEU A 3 36.33 4.83 -5.23
CA LEU A 3 36.80 5.26 -3.91
C LEU A 3 38.22 4.74 -3.64
N SER A 4 39.03 5.54 -2.92
CA SER A 4 40.30 5.06 -2.33
C SER A 4 40.03 3.97 -1.28
N GLU A 5 41.03 3.16 -0.95
CA GLU A 5 40.88 2.10 0.07
C GLU A 5 40.41 2.64 1.43
N GLU A 6 40.89 3.81 1.84
CA GLU A 6 40.48 4.48 3.07
C GLU A 6 38.98 4.83 3.02
N LYS A 7 38.53 5.45 1.93
CA LYS A 7 37.11 5.78 1.71
C LYS A 7 36.24 4.52 1.58
N GLN A 8 36.77 3.41 1.07
CA GLN A 8 36.05 2.14 1.06
C GLN A 8 35.84 1.58 2.47
N LYS A 9 36.84 1.69 3.36
CA LYS A 9 36.72 1.31 4.77
C LYS A 9 35.70 2.19 5.51
N GLU A 10 35.74 3.49 5.25
CA GLU A 10 34.74 4.44 5.79
C GLU A 10 33.33 4.08 5.32
N LEU A 11 33.15 3.83 4.01
CA LEU A 11 31.86 3.41 3.45
C LEU A 11 31.37 2.09 4.07
N ALA A 12 32.27 1.13 4.29
CA ALA A 12 31.94 -0.15 4.92
C ALA A 12 31.45 0.03 6.37
N ALA A 13 32.13 0.87 7.15
CA ALA A 13 31.72 1.21 8.52
C ALA A 13 30.35 1.90 8.55
N ILE A 14 30.14 2.89 7.66
CA ILE A 14 28.85 3.59 7.52
C ILE A 14 27.74 2.60 7.14
N ASN A 15 27.99 1.69 6.19
CA ASN A 15 26.98 0.71 5.77
C ASN A 15 26.63 -0.28 6.89
N LEU A 16 27.61 -0.70 7.70
CA LEU A 16 27.38 -1.57 8.84
C LEU A 16 26.49 -0.88 9.89
N GLU A 17 26.86 0.34 10.30
CA GLU A 17 26.09 1.11 11.28
C GLU A 17 24.67 1.43 10.78
N LEU A 18 24.53 1.78 9.49
CA LEU A 18 23.22 1.97 8.86
C LEU A 18 22.35 0.70 8.94
N SER A 19 22.93 -0.46 8.64
CA SER A 19 22.21 -1.74 8.69
C SER A 19 21.74 -2.06 10.11
N ASP A 20 22.59 -1.85 11.10
CA ASP A 20 22.25 -2.10 12.51
C ASP A 20 21.15 -1.15 13.01
N LEU A 21 21.25 0.14 12.68
CA LEU A 21 20.22 1.12 13.05
C LEU A 21 18.88 0.88 12.34
N GLN A 22 18.89 0.46 11.07
CA GLN A 22 17.67 0.11 10.32
C GLN A 22 16.98 -1.12 10.92
N LEU A 23 17.77 -2.11 11.33
CA LEU A 23 17.28 -3.28 12.03
C LEU A 23 16.68 -2.90 13.39
N GLN A 24 17.40 -2.09 14.18
CA GLN A 24 16.93 -1.59 15.47
C GLN A 24 15.64 -0.78 15.33
N PHE A 25 15.57 0.16 14.38
CA PHE A 25 14.36 0.94 14.09
C PHE A 25 13.14 0.03 13.85
N SER A 26 13.33 -1.00 13.02
CA SER A 26 12.28 -1.94 12.64
C SER A 26 11.87 -2.85 13.81
N GLN A 27 12.84 -3.28 14.64
CA GLN A 27 12.59 -4.07 15.84
C GLN A 27 11.85 -3.26 16.91
N ASN A 28 12.26 -2.02 17.15
CA ASN A 28 11.57 -1.08 18.04
C ASN A 28 10.14 -0.87 17.61
N LEU A 29 9.91 -0.57 16.32
CA LEU A 29 8.57 -0.38 15.78
C LEU A 29 7.72 -1.65 15.90
N LYS A 30 8.30 -2.82 15.63
CA LYS A 30 7.61 -4.09 15.82
C LYS A 30 7.24 -4.31 17.29
N HIS A 31 8.17 -4.01 18.21
CA HIS A 31 7.92 -4.15 19.64
C HIS A 31 6.77 -3.24 20.07
N ASP A 32 6.91 -1.93 19.86
CA ASP A 32 5.94 -0.94 20.28
C ASP A 32 4.56 -1.16 19.63
N THR A 33 4.53 -1.55 18.34
CA THR A 33 3.28 -1.90 17.66
C THR A 33 2.52 -3.03 18.35
N ASN A 34 3.24 -4.02 18.89
CA ASN A 34 2.66 -5.24 19.43
C ASN A 34 2.46 -5.20 20.94
N GLN A 35 3.25 -4.40 21.67
CA GLN A 35 3.28 -4.38 23.14
C GLN A 35 2.65 -3.13 23.76
N THR A 36 2.21 -2.18 22.93
CA THR A 36 1.46 -1.02 23.38
C THR A 36 -0.03 -1.25 23.19
N TYR A 37 -0.80 -1.11 24.28
CA TYR A 37 -2.21 -1.46 24.33
C TYR A 37 -3.08 -0.30 24.82
N VAL A 38 -4.23 -0.12 24.18
CA VAL A 38 -5.34 0.67 24.71
C VAL A 38 -6.39 -0.30 25.25
N ILE A 39 -6.79 -0.11 26.52
CA ILE A 39 -7.74 -0.99 27.21
C ILE A 39 -9.10 -0.30 27.34
N ALA A 40 -10.16 -1.00 26.93
CA ALA A 40 -11.54 -0.67 27.23
C ALA A 40 -12.07 -1.61 28.33
N ASN A 41 -12.82 -1.07 29.29
CA ASN A 41 -13.21 -1.81 30.50
C ASN A 41 -14.59 -2.46 30.39
N SER A 42 -15.36 -2.13 29.35
CA SER A 42 -16.73 -2.64 29.19
C SER A 42 -17.18 -2.65 27.73
N LEU A 43 -18.15 -3.51 27.41
CA LEU A 43 -18.81 -3.55 26.08
C LEU A 43 -19.43 -2.21 25.69
N LYS A 44 -19.89 -1.42 26.66
CA LYS A 44 -20.48 -0.10 26.41
C LYS A 44 -19.48 0.85 25.75
N GLU A 45 -18.19 0.75 26.10
CA GLU A 45 -17.15 1.56 25.48
C GLU A 45 -16.86 1.18 24.01
N LEU A 46 -17.36 0.02 23.57
CA LEU A 46 -17.12 -0.57 22.24
C LEU A 46 -18.31 -0.42 21.29
N GLU A 47 -19.32 0.37 21.66
CA GLU A 47 -20.53 0.52 20.87
C GLU A 47 -20.20 0.90 19.41
N GLY A 48 -20.75 0.16 18.46
CA GLY A 48 -20.53 0.33 17.02
C GLY A 48 -19.46 -0.59 16.42
N LEU A 49 -18.58 -1.19 17.22
CA LEU A 49 -17.60 -2.15 16.71
C LEU A 49 -18.26 -3.44 16.20
N PRO A 50 -17.79 -4.00 15.07
CA PRO A 50 -18.22 -5.33 14.65
C PRO A 50 -17.90 -6.40 15.69
N GLN A 51 -18.80 -7.37 15.84
CA GLN A 51 -18.70 -8.42 16.87
C GLN A 51 -17.38 -9.20 16.80
N ALA A 52 -16.90 -9.52 15.59
CA ALA A 52 -15.62 -10.20 15.39
C ALA A 52 -14.43 -9.39 15.98
N ASN A 53 -14.43 -8.06 15.85
CA ASN A 53 -13.40 -7.21 16.42
C ASN A 53 -13.48 -7.16 17.95
N ILE A 54 -14.68 -7.20 18.53
CA ILE A 54 -14.89 -7.26 19.98
C ILE A 54 -14.31 -8.58 20.54
N GLU A 55 -14.57 -9.70 19.87
CA GLU A 55 -14.04 -11.02 20.27
C GLU A 55 -12.52 -11.09 20.18
N LEU A 56 -11.93 -10.54 19.12
CA LEU A 56 -10.47 -10.44 18.98
C LEU A 56 -9.87 -9.58 20.10
N ALA A 57 -10.49 -8.45 20.42
CA ALA A 57 -10.03 -7.57 21.51
C ALA A 57 -10.14 -8.24 22.89
N ALA A 58 -11.17 -9.05 23.12
CA ALA A 58 -11.33 -9.82 24.35
C ALA A 58 -10.26 -10.92 24.49
N LYS A 59 -9.99 -11.67 23.41
CA LYS A 59 -8.92 -12.68 23.37
C LYS A 59 -7.55 -12.06 23.62
N LEU A 60 -7.28 -10.90 23.01
CA LEU A 60 -6.03 -10.18 23.23
C LEU A 60 -5.91 -9.73 24.69
N ALA A 61 -6.98 -9.22 25.30
CA ALA A 61 -7.00 -8.83 26.70
C ALA A 61 -6.70 -10.02 27.63
N GLU A 62 -7.29 -11.19 27.37
CA GLU A 62 -7.00 -12.41 28.13
C GLU A 62 -5.53 -12.84 27.99
N LYS A 63 -4.97 -12.79 26.77
CA LYS A 63 -3.55 -13.12 26.49
C LYS A 63 -2.58 -12.26 27.30
N ILE A 64 -2.95 -11.01 27.62
CA ILE A 64 -2.15 -10.08 28.42
C ILE A 64 -2.58 -10.00 29.89
N GLY A 65 -3.36 -10.97 30.39
CA GLY A 65 -3.76 -11.05 31.80
C GLY A 65 -4.86 -10.07 32.23
N GLN A 66 -5.56 -9.44 31.28
CA GLN A 66 -6.66 -8.48 31.51
C GLN A 66 -8.03 -9.12 31.23
N LYS A 67 -8.27 -10.33 31.76
CA LYS A 67 -9.52 -11.07 31.56
C LYS A 67 -10.75 -10.23 31.97
N GLY A 68 -11.79 -10.25 31.13
CA GLY A 68 -13.00 -9.45 31.32
C GLY A 68 -12.93 -8.02 30.77
N LYS A 69 -11.80 -7.62 30.18
CA LYS A 69 -11.62 -6.35 29.46
C LYS A 69 -11.40 -6.60 27.96
N TYR A 70 -11.14 -5.53 27.22
CA TYR A 70 -10.87 -5.56 25.78
C TYR A 70 -9.60 -4.76 25.48
N ALA A 71 -8.67 -5.35 24.77
CA ALA A 71 -7.38 -4.76 24.46
C ALA A 71 -7.22 -4.55 22.95
N PHE A 72 -6.66 -3.40 22.59
CA PHE A 72 -6.30 -3.06 21.22
C PHE A 72 -4.81 -2.76 21.19
N ASN A 73 -4.02 -3.55 20.45
CA ASN A 73 -2.63 -3.20 20.16
C ASN A 73 -2.56 -2.28 18.95
N MET A 74 -1.37 -1.79 18.60
CA MET A 74 -1.23 -0.80 17.53
C MET A 74 -1.12 -1.41 16.12
N GLN A 75 -1.48 -2.69 15.94
CA GLN A 75 -1.63 -3.27 14.61
C GLN A 75 -2.83 -2.63 13.90
N ARG A 76 -2.73 -2.38 12.58
CA ARG A 76 -3.82 -1.76 11.79
C ARG A 76 -5.14 -2.53 11.93
N ALA A 77 -5.10 -3.86 11.88
CA ALA A 77 -6.27 -4.72 12.05
C ALA A 77 -6.94 -4.60 13.44
N SER A 78 -6.20 -4.13 14.46
CA SER A 78 -6.73 -3.86 15.80
C SER A 78 -7.23 -2.42 15.93
N CYS A 79 -6.49 -1.43 15.43
CA CYS A 79 -6.83 0.00 15.57
C CYS A 79 -7.88 0.52 14.59
N ASN A 80 -7.77 0.20 13.30
CA ASN A 80 -8.61 0.80 12.26
C ASN A 80 -10.11 0.60 12.52
N PRO A 81 -10.59 -0.59 12.95
CA PRO A 81 -12.00 -0.78 13.28
C PRO A 81 -12.48 0.17 14.40
N VAL A 82 -11.63 0.49 15.38
CA VAL A 82 -11.95 1.48 16.41
C VAL A 82 -12.13 2.85 15.79
N LEU A 83 -11.22 3.26 14.91
CA LEU A 83 -11.25 4.58 14.27
C LEU A 83 -12.40 4.73 13.26
N GLN A 84 -12.86 3.64 12.65
CA GLN A 84 -13.93 3.61 11.65
C GLN A 84 -15.32 3.45 12.26
N TYR A 85 -15.50 2.56 13.24
CA TYR A 85 -16.83 2.13 13.67
C TYR A 85 -17.19 2.48 15.12
N CYS A 86 -16.20 2.66 16.00
CA CYS A 86 -16.48 2.85 17.42
C CYS A 86 -17.08 4.24 17.68
N LYS A 87 -18.29 4.29 18.26
CA LYS A 87 -18.97 5.54 18.61
C LYS A 87 -18.26 6.32 19.72
N ASN A 88 -17.51 5.62 20.58
CA ASN A 88 -16.78 6.21 21.70
C ASN A 88 -15.60 7.06 21.22
N ARG A 89 -15.81 8.37 21.13
CA ARG A 89 -14.80 9.34 20.68
C ARG A 89 -13.53 9.35 21.52
N GLU A 90 -13.62 9.13 22.82
CA GLU A 90 -12.43 9.10 23.69
C GLU A 90 -11.60 7.83 23.45
N LEU A 91 -12.24 6.70 23.16
CA LEU A 91 -11.51 5.49 22.76
C LEU A 91 -10.82 5.69 21.39
N ARG A 92 -11.52 6.28 20.41
CA ARG A 92 -10.91 6.65 19.12
C ARG A 92 -9.71 7.57 19.31
N LYS A 93 -9.83 8.59 20.15
CA LYS A 93 -8.73 9.51 20.48
C LYS A 93 -7.51 8.78 21.05
N LYS A 94 -7.71 7.93 22.05
CA LYS A 94 -6.61 7.16 22.67
C LYS A 94 -5.92 6.26 21.65
N VAL A 95 -6.69 5.50 20.87
CA VAL A 95 -6.16 4.62 19.82
C VAL A 95 -5.42 5.40 18.75
N TYR A 96 -5.99 6.50 18.26
CA TYR A 96 -5.38 7.31 17.21
C TYR A 96 -4.03 7.90 17.65
N LEU A 97 -3.99 8.53 18.83
CA LEU A 97 -2.77 9.15 19.35
C LEU A 97 -1.69 8.08 19.54
N MET A 98 -2.04 6.96 20.17
CA MET A 98 -1.09 5.87 20.41
C MET A 98 -0.56 5.24 19.11
N TYR A 99 -1.41 5.09 18.08
CA TYR A 99 -1.00 4.55 16.79
C TYR A 99 -0.01 5.47 16.06
N ASN A 100 -0.25 6.78 16.10
CA ASN A 100 0.57 7.77 15.40
C ASN A 100 1.86 8.12 16.17
N ASP A 101 1.85 8.03 17.50
CA ASP A 101 3.02 8.28 18.37
C ASP A 101 3.92 7.06 18.58
N ARG A 102 3.72 5.96 17.84
CA ARG A 102 4.61 4.81 17.93
C ARG A 102 6.08 5.20 17.78
N CYS A 103 6.89 4.66 18.67
CA CYS A 103 8.31 4.91 18.86
C CYS A 103 8.64 6.38 19.13
N ASN A 104 7.74 7.12 19.77
CA ASN A 104 7.90 8.53 20.13
C ASN A 104 7.60 8.81 21.62
N HIS A 105 7.93 7.87 22.52
CA HIS A 105 7.55 7.92 23.94
C HIS A 105 8.68 8.33 24.90
N ASN A 106 9.88 8.63 24.39
CA ASN A 106 11.10 8.87 25.19
C ASN A 106 11.48 7.68 26.09
N ASP A 107 11.28 6.47 25.60
CA ASP A 107 11.65 5.20 26.23
C ASP A 107 12.74 4.46 25.44
N GLU A 108 13.01 3.20 25.78
CA GLU A 108 14.03 2.38 25.10
C GLU A 108 13.68 2.02 23.64
N TYR A 109 12.41 2.17 23.25
CA TYR A 109 11.91 1.89 21.89
C TYR A 109 11.69 3.19 21.09
N ASP A 110 12.18 4.32 21.59
CA ASP A 110 12.11 5.60 20.90
C ASP A 110 13.02 5.63 19.66
N ASN A 111 12.45 6.03 18.53
CA ASN A 111 13.14 6.04 17.24
C ASN A 111 13.60 7.43 16.81
N LYS A 112 13.41 8.50 17.58
CA LYS A 112 13.78 9.87 17.16
C LYS A 112 15.28 9.97 16.85
N GLU A 113 16.11 9.56 17.80
CA GLU A 113 17.57 9.63 17.64
C GLU A 113 18.09 8.62 16.61
N ILE A 114 17.47 7.44 16.53
CA ILE A 114 17.79 6.43 15.51
C ILE A 114 17.52 6.99 14.11
N ALA A 115 16.35 7.61 13.90
CA ALA A 115 15.99 8.24 12.62
C ALA A 115 16.98 9.35 12.24
N ARG A 116 17.33 10.23 13.18
CA ARG A 116 18.32 11.29 12.97
C ARG A 116 19.67 10.73 12.53
N LYS A 117 20.19 9.70 13.23
CA LYS A 117 21.45 9.03 12.88
C LYS A 117 21.40 8.37 11.50
N ILE A 118 20.28 7.73 11.15
CA ILE A 118 20.11 7.13 9.83
C ILE A 118 20.20 8.19 8.73
N VAL A 119 19.54 9.34 8.90
CA VAL A 119 19.58 10.44 7.92
C VAL A 119 20.99 11.03 7.81
N ASP A 120 21.68 11.24 8.95
CA ASP A 120 23.07 11.72 8.98
C ASP A 120 24.04 10.76 8.27
N LEU A 121 23.97 9.46 8.57
CA LEU A 121 24.82 8.45 7.93
C LEU A 121 24.52 8.30 6.43
N ARG A 122 23.25 8.45 6.03
CA ARG A 122 22.85 8.49 4.61
C ARG A 122 23.47 9.69 3.90
N LEU A 123 23.46 10.87 4.51
CA LEU A 123 24.12 12.05 3.99
C LEU A 123 25.64 11.85 3.87
N LYS A 124 26.30 11.32 4.91
CA LYS A 124 27.74 11.01 4.88
C LYS A 124 28.08 10.03 3.75
N LYS A 125 27.30 8.96 3.61
CA LYS A 125 27.41 8.00 2.51
C LYS A 125 27.31 8.69 1.14
N ALA A 126 26.33 9.56 0.96
CA ALA A 126 26.15 10.28 -0.30
C ALA A 126 27.33 11.19 -0.63
N LYS A 127 27.81 11.98 0.35
CA LYS A 127 28.99 12.85 0.21
C LYS A 127 30.24 12.05 -0.13
N LEU A 128 30.45 10.91 0.53
CA LEU A 128 31.56 10.00 0.27
C LEU A 128 31.54 9.48 -1.18
N MET A 129 30.34 9.22 -1.70
CA MET A 129 30.08 8.77 -3.07
C MET A 129 30.10 9.90 -4.11
N GLY A 130 30.29 11.15 -3.70
CA GLY A 130 30.40 12.33 -4.56
C GLY A 130 29.08 13.05 -4.88
N TYR A 131 28.02 12.80 -4.10
CA TYR A 131 26.72 13.46 -4.24
C TYR A 131 26.53 14.50 -3.12
N LYS A 132 25.69 15.52 -3.35
CA LYS A 132 25.43 16.59 -2.38
C LYS A 132 24.61 16.11 -1.19
N ASN A 133 23.62 15.28 -1.47
CA ASN A 133 22.69 14.71 -0.50
C ASN A 133 22.25 13.29 -0.91
N PHE A 134 21.53 12.62 -0.02
CA PHE A 134 21.14 11.23 -0.22
C PHE A 134 20.11 11.06 -1.35
N ALA A 135 19.19 12.01 -1.52
CA ALA A 135 18.22 11.99 -2.60
C ALA A 135 18.91 12.02 -3.99
N GLU A 136 19.92 12.86 -4.18
CA GLU A 136 20.68 12.91 -5.45
C GLU A 136 21.35 11.56 -5.77
N MET A 137 21.93 10.90 -4.76
CA MET A 137 22.50 9.57 -4.93
C MET A 137 21.45 8.52 -5.31
N GLN A 138 20.28 8.56 -4.67
CA GLN A 138 19.22 7.56 -4.85
C GLN A 138 18.48 7.72 -6.18
N LEU A 139 18.17 8.95 -6.58
CA LEU A 139 17.31 9.26 -7.73
C LEU A 139 18.00 9.06 -9.07
N LYS A 140 19.34 8.99 -9.08
CA LYS A 140 20.13 8.81 -10.30
C LYS A 140 19.72 7.58 -11.12
N ASP A 141 19.36 6.50 -10.44
CA ASP A 141 18.93 5.23 -11.05
C ASP A 141 17.41 5.02 -10.90
N ARG A 142 16.65 6.12 -10.82
CA ARG A 142 15.19 6.16 -10.75
C ARG A 142 14.63 6.86 -11.97
N MET A 143 13.37 6.57 -12.32
CA MET A 143 12.69 7.26 -13.42
C MET A 143 12.54 8.76 -13.18
N ALA A 144 12.41 9.19 -11.92
CA ALA A 144 12.34 10.61 -11.59
C ALA A 144 13.65 11.36 -11.81
N GLU A 145 14.80 10.66 -11.86
CA GLU A 145 16.15 11.18 -12.08
C GLU A 145 16.71 12.15 -11.02
N ASN A 146 15.89 13.06 -10.48
CA ASN A 146 16.31 14.10 -9.55
C ASN A 146 15.16 14.61 -8.67
N ALA A 147 15.51 15.30 -7.57
CA ALA A 147 14.53 15.75 -6.58
C ALA A 147 13.55 16.80 -7.12
N LYS A 148 13.97 17.62 -8.10
CA LYS A 148 13.10 18.64 -8.70
C LYS A 148 11.90 17.98 -9.38
N ASN A 149 12.14 16.96 -10.21
CA ASN A 149 11.06 16.23 -10.88
C ASN A 149 10.09 15.58 -9.89
N VAL A 150 10.60 15.06 -8.76
CA VAL A 150 9.76 14.52 -7.67
C VAL A 150 8.86 15.61 -7.09
N TYR A 151 9.44 16.75 -6.66
CA TYR A 151 8.64 17.85 -6.10
C TYR A 151 7.65 18.43 -7.09
N ASP A 152 8.06 18.62 -8.36
CA ASP A 152 7.18 19.12 -9.41
C ASP A 152 5.91 18.24 -9.56
N LEU A 153 6.05 16.91 -9.46
CA LEU A 153 4.91 15.99 -9.48
C LEU A 153 4.07 16.09 -8.19
N LEU A 154 4.72 16.02 -7.02
CA LEU A 154 4.02 16.03 -5.74
C LEU A 154 3.22 17.34 -5.56
N ASP A 155 3.79 18.48 -5.95
CA ASP A 155 3.17 19.80 -5.83
C ASP A 155 1.98 19.98 -6.79
N GLN A 156 2.02 19.39 -7.99
CA GLN A 156 0.89 19.37 -8.93
C GLN A 156 -0.34 18.66 -8.34
N ILE A 157 -0.13 17.67 -7.48
CA ILE A 157 -1.22 16.87 -6.88
C ILE A 157 -1.61 17.43 -5.50
N TRP A 158 -0.66 18.04 -4.77
CA TRP A 158 -0.86 18.53 -3.41
C TRP A 158 -2.01 19.53 -3.30
N ALA A 159 -1.99 20.58 -4.14
CA ALA A 159 -3.00 21.64 -4.08
C ALA A 159 -4.44 21.11 -4.29
N PRO A 160 -4.76 20.34 -5.35
CA PRO A 160 -6.10 19.80 -5.52
C PRO A 160 -6.45 18.74 -4.46
N ALA A 161 -5.49 17.95 -3.97
CA ALA A 161 -5.73 17.00 -2.88
C ALA A 161 -6.13 17.71 -1.58
N VAL A 162 -5.46 18.81 -1.22
CA VAL A 162 -5.81 19.63 -0.05
C VAL A 162 -7.18 20.29 -0.23
N ALA A 163 -7.49 20.80 -1.42
CA ALA A 163 -8.82 21.32 -1.72
C ALA A 163 -9.90 20.25 -1.50
N LYS A 164 -9.66 19.03 -2.02
CA LYS A 164 -10.58 17.90 -1.84
C LYS A 164 -10.74 17.47 -0.39
N ALA A 165 -9.65 17.40 0.36
CA ALA A 165 -9.68 17.09 1.79
C ALA A 165 -10.49 18.13 2.58
N ASN A 166 -10.44 19.40 2.20
CA ASN A 166 -11.25 20.45 2.83
C ASN A 166 -12.76 20.32 2.53
N GLU A 167 -13.14 19.86 1.34
CA GLU A 167 -14.53 19.49 1.05
C GLU A 167 -15.01 18.34 1.94
N GLU A 168 -14.20 17.28 2.06
CA GLU A 168 -14.49 16.13 2.92
C GLU A 168 -14.58 16.52 4.40
N LEU A 169 -13.72 17.44 4.86
CA LEU A 169 -13.78 18.00 6.22
C LEU A 169 -15.07 18.80 6.46
N ALA A 170 -15.63 19.46 5.45
CA ALA A 170 -16.92 20.13 5.56
C ALA A 170 -18.06 19.11 5.75
N ASP A 171 -18.04 18.01 4.99
CA ASP A 171 -18.98 16.91 5.13
C ASP A 171 -18.88 16.25 6.52
N ILE A 172 -17.65 15.99 6.99
CA ILE A 172 -17.35 15.49 8.35
C ILE A 172 -17.94 16.41 9.42
N LYS A 173 -17.70 17.73 9.30
CA LYS A 173 -18.21 18.73 10.25
C LYS A 173 -19.74 18.75 10.27
N ALA A 174 -20.39 18.58 9.13
CA ALA A 174 -21.84 18.46 9.05
C ALA A 174 -22.35 17.22 9.79
N MET A 175 -21.69 16.06 9.65
CA MET A 175 -22.05 14.84 10.38
C MET A 175 -21.82 14.96 11.89
N MET A 176 -20.70 15.55 12.33
CA MET A 176 -20.45 15.84 13.74
C MET A 176 -21.54 16.71 14.36
N LYS A 177 -22.02 17.73 13.61
CA LYS A 177 -23.13 18.59 14.06
C LYS A 177 -24.43 17.81 14.22
N LYS A 178 -24.76 16.90 13.30
CA LYS A 178 -25.94 16.01 13.41
C LYS A 178 -25.87 15.13 14.67
N ASP A 179 -24.68 14.64 14.99
CA ASP A 179 -24.41 13.85 16.20
C ASP A 179 -24.25 14.70 17.48
N LYS A 180 -24.42 16.02 17.39
CA LYS A 180 -24.26 16.98 18.50
C LYS A 180 -22.87 16.95 19.15
N VAL A 181 -21.83 16.57 18.40
CA VAL A 181 -20.44 16.64 18.86
C VAL A 181 -19.97 18.09 18.85
N LYS A 182 -19.42 18.56 19.97
CA LYS A 182 -18.92 19.93 20.13
C LYS A 182 -17.48 20.07 19.63
N GLY A 183 -17.16 21.24 19.10
CA GLY A 183 -15.81 21.61 18.66
C GLY A 183 -15.55 21.32 17.18
N GLN A 184 -14.33 21.59 16.74
CA GLN A 184 -13.89 21.31 15.38
C GLN A 184 -13.48 19.83 15.22
N PRO A 185 -13.59 19.25 14.02
CA PRO A 185 -13.04 17.94 13.71
C PRO A 185 -11.57 17.85 14.15
N GLN A 186 -11.23 16.69 14.71
CA GLN A 186 -9.87 16.31 15.12
C GLN A 186 -9.42 15.09 14.32
N PRO A 187 -8.12 14.76 14.29
CA PRO A 187 -7.63 13.63 13.51
C PRO A 187 -8.33 12.29 13.81
N TRP A 188 -8.64 12.01 15.08
CA TRP A 188 -9.35 10.80 15.53
C TRP A 188 -10.87 10.80 15.22
N ASP A 189 -11.39 11.89 14.64
CA ASP A 189 -12.76 11.97 14.15
C ASP A 189 -12.84 11.66 12.65
N TYR A 190 -11.72 11.74 11.92
CA TYR A 190 -11.73 11.76 10.45
C TYR A 190 -12.34 10.47 9.86
N MET A 191 -11.76 9.30 10.13
CA MET A 191 -12.22 8.03 9.55
C MET A 191 -13.70 7.74 9.86
N TYR A 192 -14.07 7.78 11.15
CA TYR A 192 -15.47 7.54 11.59
C TYR A 192 -16.48 8.45 10.88
N TYR A 193 -16.19 9.75 10.79
CA TYR A 193 -17.12 10.69 10.17
C TYR A 193 -17.03 10.74 8.65
N LEU A 194 -15.89 10.37 8.05
CA LEU A 194 -15.74 10.20 6.62
C LEU A 194 -16.67 9.07 6.14
N ASP A 195 -16.67 7.93 6.81
CA ASP A 195 -17.54 6.79 6.48
C ASP A 195 -19.02 7.15 6.65
N LYS A 196 -19.37 7.83 7.75
CA LYS A 196 -20.76 8.32 7.95
C LYS A 196 -21.18 9.31 6.89
N ALA A 197 -20.28 10.20 6.48
CA ALA A 197 -20.55 11.17 5.43
C ALA A 197 -20.68 10.50 4.05
N LYS A 198 -19.82 9.51 3.73
CA LYS A 198 -19.90 8.69 2.52
C LYS A 198 -21.25 7.99 2.43
N LYS A 199 -21.64 7.28 3.50
CA LYS A 199 -22.95 6.61 3.58
C LYS A 199 -24.12 7.59 3.42
N ALA A 200 -24.06 8.76 4.06
CA ALA A 200 -25.12 9.76 3.95
C ALA A 200 -25.20 10.43 2.56
N LYS A 201 -24.08 10.54 1.85
CA LYS A 201 -23.98 11.24 0.56
C LYS A 201 -24.30 10.34 -0.63
N PHE A 202 -23.94 9.06 -0.55
CA PHE A 202 -24.06 8.11 -1.67
C PHE A 202 -25.03 6.95 -1.41
N ASP A 203 -25.60 6.85 -0.22
CA ASP A 203 -26.50 5.75 0.17
C ASP A 203 -25.88 4.36 -0.06
N ILE A 204 -24.57 4.26 0.15
CA ILE A 204 -23.81 3.02 0.03
C ILE A 204 -23.60 2.39 1.41
N ASP A 205 -23.90 1.09 1.51
CA ASP A 205 -23.54 0.25 2.65
C ASP A 205 -22.48 -0.76 2.21
N GLU A 206 -21.23 -0.51 2.58
CA GLU A 206 -20.11 -1.40 2.22
C GLU A 206 -20.25 -2.80 2.86
N GLY A 207 -21.03 -2.93 3.94
CA GLY A 207 -21.37 -4.23 4.51
C GLY A 207 -22.21 -5.07 3.55
N LEU A 208 -23.17 -4.45 2.83
CA LEU A 208 -23.95 -5.13 1.79
C LEU A 208 -23.10 -5.48 0.58
N VAL A 209 -22.20 -4.56 0.17
CA VAL A 209 -21.27 -4.83 -0.93
C VAL A 209 -20.38 -6.04 -0.60
N SER A 210 -19.87 -6.13 0.63
CA SER A 210 -19.00 -7.22 1.08
C SER A 210 -19.64 -8.61 0.94
N GLU A 211 -20.97 -8.72 1.03
CA GLU A 211 -21.68 -9.99 0.83
C GLU A 211 -21.54 -10.56 -0.59
N TYR A 212 -21.08 -9.77 -1.56
CA TYR A 212 -20.80 -10.17 -2.93
C TYR A 212 -19.31 -10.45 -3.20
N LEU A 213 -18.43 -10.15 -2.24
CA LEU A 213 -16.97 -10.17 -2.40
C LEU A 213 -16.34 -11.35 -1.64
N GLU A 214 -16.84 -12.56 -1.90
CA GLU A 214 -16.26 -13.79 -1.34
C GLU A 214 -14.87 -14.08 -1.96
N ILE A 215 -13.86 -14.35 -1.12
CA ILE A 215 -12.45 -14.38 -1.52
C ILE A 215 -12.12 -15.36 -2.65
N ASP A 216 -12.69 -16.57 -2.64
CA ASP A 216 -12.41 -17.58 -3.66
C ASP A 216 -13.03 -17.18 -5.00
N ASN A 217 -14.22 -16.60 -4.96
CA ASN A 217 -14.90 -16.05 -6.12
C ASN A 217 -14.13 -14.84 -6.70
N VAL A 218 -13.68 -13.90 -5.86
CA VAL A 218 -12.82 -12.78 -6.26
C VAL A 218 -11.54 -13.28 -6.92
N GLN A 219 -10.86 -14.27 -6.33
CA GLN A 219 -9.61 -14.81 -6.88
C GLN A 219 -9.84 -15.51 -8.23
N LYS A 220 -10.77 -16.48 -8.27
CA LYS A 220 -10.95 -17.37 -9.42
C LYS A 220 -11.71 -16.71 -10.57
N ASN A 221 -12.74 -15.93 -10.25
CA ASN A 221 -13.62 -15.31 -11.24
C ASN A 221 -13.36 -13.81 -11.43
N GLY A 222 -12.55 -13.16 -10.59
CA GLY A 222 -12.12 -11.77 -10.79
C GLY A 222 -10.68 -11.73 -11.30
N VAL A 223 -9.75 -11.97 -10.40
CA VAL A 223 -8.30 -11.83 -10.63
C VAL A 223 -7.81 -12.75 -11.77
N PHE A 224 -8.10 -14.05 -11.70
CA PHE A 224 -7.68 -15.00 -12.75
C PHE A 224 -8.44 -14.80 -14.06
N TYR A 225 -9.70 -14.35 -13.99
CA TYR A 225 -10.49 -14.02 -15.17
C TYR A 225 -9.89 -12.86 -15.96
N VAL A 226 -9.49 -11.77 -15.28
CA VAL A 226 -8.84 -10.63 -15.94
C VAL A 226 -7.53 -11.04 -16.59
N ALA A 227 -6.71 -11.85 -15.92
CA ALA A 227 -5.46 -12.37 -16.50
C ALA A 227 -5.69 -13.32 -17.68
N ASN A 228 -6.77 -14.10 -17.67
CA ASN A 228 -7.19 -14.89 -18.82
C ASN A 228 -7.60 -14.00 -19.99
N ARG A 229 -8.47 -13.01 -19.74
CA ARG A 229 -8.95 -12.10 -20.78
C ARG A 229 -7.83 -11.28 -21.40
N LEU A 230 -6.90 -10.76 -20.61
CA LEU A 230 -5.79 -9.95 -21.10
C LEU A 230 -4.69 -10.79 -21.76
N TYR A 231 -4.29 -11.91 -21.14
CA TYR A 231 -3.06 -12.62 -21.49
C TYR A 231 -3.24 -14.09 -21.82
N GLY A 232 -4.47 -14.61 -21.75
CA GLY A 232 -4.81 -16.01 -21.97
C GLY A 232 -4.22 -16.98 -20.95
N LEU A 233 -3.96 -16.51 -19.73
CA LEU A 233 -3.49 -17.37 -18.65
C LEU A 233 -4.62 -18.26 -18.11
N ASN A 234 -4.28 -19.49 -17.76
CA ASN A 234 -5.13 -20.44 -17.05
C ASN A 234 -4.45 -20.86 -15.75
N PHE A 235 -5.26 -21.25 -14.76
CA PHE A 235 -4.78 -21.58 -13.42
C PHE A 235 -5.32 -22.95 -13.01
N ARG A 236 -4.42 -23.87 -12.67
CA ARG A 236 -4.77 -25.19 -12.16
C ARG A 236 -4.32 -25.29 -10.71
N GLU A 237 -5.25 -25.59 -9.81
CA GLU A 237 -4.95 -25.75 -8.39
C GLU A 237 -4.05 -26.99 -8.19
N ARG A 238 -2.99 -26.83 -7.39
CA ARG A 238 -1.94 -27.83 -7.11
C ARG A 238 -1.61 -27.92 -5.61
N THR A 239 -2.53 -27.47 -4.76
CA THR A 239 -2.33 -27.37 -3.30
C THR A 239 -1.89 -28.70 -2.68
N GLU A 240 -2.41 -29.82 -3.18
CA GLU A 240 -2.05 -31.17 -2.72
C GLU A 240 -0.74 -31.70 -3.32
N ASP A 241 -0.26 -31.11 -4.42
CA ASP A 241 0.93 -31.56 -5.15
C ASP A 241 2.23 -30.88 -4.70
N TYR A 242 2.13 -29.69 -4.11
CA TYR A 242 3.29 -28.87 -3.75
C TYR A 242 3.47 -28.73 -2.24
N PRO A 243 4.72 -28.52 -1.74
CA PRO A 243 4.96 -28.30 -0.32
C PRO A 243 4.17 -27.11 0.20
N SER A 244 3.46 -27.32 1.31
CA SER A 244 2.80 -26.26 2.06
C SER A 244 3.73 -25.72 3.15
N PHE A 245 3.88 -24.39 3.20
CA PHE A 245 4.54 -23.68 4.30
C PHE A 245 3.52 -23.13 5.31
N GLU A 246 2.24 -23.10 4.96
CA GLU A 246 1.12 -22.56 5.72
C GLU A 246 -0.16 -23.29 5.27
N PRO A 247 -0.90 -23.95 6.17
CA PRO A 247 -2.07 -24.75 5.80
C PRO A 247 -3.16 -24.01 5.01
N THR A 248 -3.28 -22.70 5.22
CA THR A 248 -4.29 -21.88 4.52
C THR A 248 -3.84 -21.35 3.16
N ALA A 249 -2.56 -21.53 2.78
CA ALA A 249 -2.04 -21.10 1.49
C ALA A 249 -2.45 -22.08 0.38
N LYS A 250 -2.88 -21.54 -0.77
CA LYS A 250 -3.20 -22.33 -1.98
C LYS A 250 -2.08 -22.21 -3.00
N SER A 251 -1.84 -23.26 -3.79
CA SER A 251 -0.82 -23.26 -4.84
C SER A 251 -1.40 -23.60 -6.21
N TRP A 252 -0.80 -23.04 -7.26
CA TRP A 252 -1.33 -23.04 -8.62
C TRP A 252 -0.22 -23.24 -9.66
N ASP A 253 -0.48 -24.07 -10.65
CA ASP A 253 0.20 -23.95 -11.95
C ASP A 253 -0.37 -22.74 -12.69
N VAL A 254 0.51 -21.88 -13.21
CA VAL A 254 0.16 -20.79 -14.13
C VAL A 254 0.47 -21.24 -15.55
N ILE A 255 -0.57 -21.37 -16.37
CA ILE A 255 -0.51 -22.00 -17.70
C ILE A 255 -0.76 -20.93 -18.76
N ASP A 256 0.09 -20.84 -19.79
CA ASP A 256 -0.10 -19.90 -20.90
C ASP A 256 -1.07 -20.41 -21.98
N ARG A 257 -1.27 -19.59 -23.03
CA ARG A 257 -2.14 -19.89 -24.19
C ARG A 257 -1.73 -21.15 -24.94
N ASP A 258 -0.46 -21.53 -24.86
CA ASP A 258 0.11 -22.69 -25.55
C ASP A 258 0.09 -23.96 -24.68
N GLY A 259 -0.42 -23.86 -23.44
CA GLY A 259 -0.52 -24.98 -22.51
C GLY A 259 0.74 -25.20 -21.66
N ASN A 260 1.71 -24.29 -21.69
CA ASN A 260 2.95 -24.43 -20.92
C ASN A 260 2.78 -23.87 -19.50
N VAL A 261 3.35 -24.56 -18.50
CA VAL A 261 3.46 -24.02 -17.14
C VAL A 261 4.57 -22.98 -17.11
N ILE A 262 4.20 -21.70 -16.99
CA ILE A 262 5.14 -20.57 -17.04
C ILE A 262 5.58 -20.06 -15.66
N ALA A 263 4.85 -20.43 -14.60
CA ALA A 263 5.12 -20.09 -13.20
C ALA A 263 4.40 -21.06 -12.23
N ILE A 264 4.91 -21.13 -11.00
CA ILE A 264 4.18 -21.67 -9.84
C ILE A 264 3.78 -20.49 -8.96
N TYR A 265 2.50 -20.41 -8.56
CA TYR A 265 1.96 -19.31 -7.78
C TYR A 265 1.36 -19.80 -6.46
N TYR A 266 1.71 -19.14 -5.36
CA TYR A 266 1.13 -19.34 -4.05
C TYR A 266 0.33 -18.09 -3.63
N SER A 267 -0.85 -18.32 -3.04
CA SER A 267 -1.66 -17.28 -2.41
C SER A 267 -1.83 -17.54 -0.91
N ASP A 268 -1.24 -16.69 -0.07
CA ASP A 268 -1.34 -16.70 1.39
C ASP A 268 -2.06 -15.42 1.87
N TYR A 269 -3.38 -15.48 2.01
CA TYR A 269 -4.20 -14.28 2.19
C TYR A 269 -4.58 -13.92 3.62
N PHE A 270 -4.47 -14.83 4.59
CA PHE A 270 -4.99 -14.59 5.93
C PHE A 270 -3.92 -14.12 6.93
N PRO A 271 -4.30 -13.25 7.90
CA PRO A 271 -3.42 -12.83 8.99
C PRO A 271 -3.16 -13.97 9.99
N ARG A 272 -1.97 -14.00 10.58
CA ARG A 272 -1.60 -14.93 11.66
C ARG A 272 -0.43 -14.41 12.49
N ASP A 273 -0.26 -14.96 13.70
CA ASP A 273 0.88 -14.67 14.56
C ASP A 273 2.20 -14.94 13.80
N GLY A 274 3.10 -13.95 13.80
CA GLY A 274 4.40 -14.05 13.12
C GLY A 274 4.42 -13.56 11.67
N LYS A 275 3.27 -13.36 11.00
CA LYS A 275 3.21 -12.75 9.66
C LYS A 275 3.42 -11.23 9.73
N GLY A 276 4.20 -10.68 8.79
CA GLY A 276 4.32 -9.22 8.62
C GLY A 276 2.97 -8.58 8.29
N ALA A 277 2.77 -7.33 8.70
CA ALA A 277 1.57 -6.56 8.37
C ALA A 277 1.58 -6.09 6.90
N GLY A 278 0.41 -5.80 6.35
CA GLY A 278 0.24 -5.29 4.97
C GLY A 278 0.00 -6.41 3.95
N ALA A 279 0.35 -6.13 2.69
CA ALA A 279 0.35 -7.09 1.61
C ALA A 279 1.65 -6.92 0.81
N TRP A 280 2.12 -8.00 0.17
CA TRP A 280 3.30 -7.98 -0.69
C TRP A 280 3.36 -9.19 -1.61
N ASN A 281 4.04 -9.01 -2.74
CA ASN A 281 4.48 -10.07 -3.63
C ASN A 281 5.97 -10.38 -3.40
N THR A 282 6.34 -11.66 -3.47
CA THR A 282 7.74 -12.08 -3.45
C THR A 282 7.94 -13.36 -4.27
N THR A 283 9.19 -13.80 -4.39
CA THR A 283 9.53 -15.07 -5.07
C THR A 283 10.40 -15.95 -4.18
N PHE A 284 10.03 -17.21 -4.02
CA PHE A 284 10.96 -18.25 -3.49
C PHE A 284 12.10 -18.51 -4.48
N ARG A 285 11.79 -18.42 -5.77
CA ARG A 285 12.76 -18.46 -6.87
C ARG A 285 12.32 -17.50 -7.96
N SER A 286 13.14 -16.50 -8.27
CA SER A 286 12.89 -15.63 -9.41
C SER A 286 13.10 -16.37 -10.73
N GLN A 287 12.49 -15.87 -11.81
CA GLN A 287 12.74 -16.38 -13.15
C GLN A 287 14.24 -16.24 -13.47
N ARG A 288 14.82 -17.29 -14.06
CA ARG A 288 16.21 -17.31 -14.52
C ARG A 288 16.36 -18.26 -15.69
N TYR A 289 17.53 -18.26 -16.31
CA TYR A 289 17.94 -19.27 -17.28
C TYR A 289 18.92 -20.26 -16.68
N ASP A 290 18.81 -21.52 -17.09
CA ASP A 290 19.84 -22.55 -16.94
C ASP A 290 20.23 -23.03 -18.35
N GLY A 291 21.39 -22.56 -18.82
CA GLY A 291 21.73 -22.62 -20.24
C GLY A 291 20.67 -21.95 -21.12
N ALA A 292 20.07 -22.69 -22.04
CA ALA A 292 18.99 -22.22 -22.90
C ALA A 292 17.59 -22.38 -22.28
N GLN A 293 17.47 -23.09 -21.15
CA GLN A 293 16.18 -23.38 -20.54
C GLN A 293 15.73 -22.22 -19.64
N ARG A 294 14.56 -21.66 -19.93
CA ARG A 294 13.88 -20.73 -19.01
C ARG A 294 13.32 -21.53 -17.82
N LEU A 295 13.82 -21.25 -16.63
CA LEU A 295 13.25 -21.78 -15.39
C LEU A 295 12.14 -20.85 -14.90
N GLN A 296 10.96 -21.41 -14.72
CA GLN A 296 9.77 -20.73 -14.24
C GLN A 296 9.98 -20.16 -12.83
N PRO A 297 9.46 -18.96 -12.51
CA PRO A 297 9.50 -18.43 -11.16
C PRO A 297 8.56 -19.21 -10.24
N ILE A 298 8.84 -19.14 -8.93
CA ILE A 298 7.95 -19.59 -7.86
C ILE A 298 7.59 -18.32 -7.07
N VAL A 299 6.35 -17.87 -7.24
CA VAL A 299 5.85 -16.56 -6.82
C VAL A 299 4.87 -16.74 -5.67
N LEU A 300 4.86 -15.79 -4.73
CA LEU A 300 3.99 -15.76 -3.56
C LEU A 300 3.35 -14.39 -3.43
N ASN A 301 2.01 -14.35 -3.35
CA ASN A 301 1.27 -13.21 -2.81
C ASN A 301 0.93 -13.46 -1.34
N CYS A 302 1.31 -12.52 -0.49
CA CYS A 302 0.97 -12.47 0.92
C CYS A 302 0.03 -11.29 1.18
N CYS A 303 -1.08 -11.51 1.86
CA CYS A 303 -2.01 -10.46 2.29
C CYS A 303 -2.42 -10.65 3.75
N ASN A 304 -3.13 -9.68 4.33
CA ASN A 304 -3.76 -9.79 5.65
C ASN A 304 -5.26 -9.46 5.54
N LEU A 305 -5.98 -10.28 4.78
CA LEU A 305 -7.38 -10.09 4.41
C LEU A 305 -8.35 -10.56 5.50
N ALA A 306 -9.65 -10.27 5.32
CA ALA A 306 -10.68 -10.70 6.25
C ALA A 306 -10.74 -12.23 6.31
N MET A 307 -10.74 -12.78 7.52
CA MET A 307 -10.86 -14.23 7.78
C MET A 307 -12.33 -14.68 7.72
N PRO A 308 -12.60 -15.95 7.38
CA PRO A 308 -13.92 -16.52 7.56
C PRO A 308 -14.31 -16.55 9.06
N SER A 309 -15.61 -16.55 9.35
CA SER A 309 -16.15 -16.86 10.68
C SER A 309 -16.94 -18.17 10.64
N SER A 310 -17.43 -18.63 11.79
CA SER A 310 -18.14 -19.92 11.89
C SER A 310 -19.40 -20.01 11.02
N ASP A 311 -19.97 -18.87 10.63
CA ASP A 311 -21.27 -18.72 9.97
C ASP A 311 -21.19 -18.10 8.56
N ARG A 312 -20.01 -17.68 8.10
CA ARG A 312 -19.83 -16.99 6.81
C ARG A 312 -18.41 -17.19 6.26
N PRO A 313 -18.27 -17.28 4.92
CA PRO A 313 -16.97 -17.39 4.27
C PRO A 313 -16.17 -16.08 4.45
N ALA A 314 -14.96 -16.05 3.91
CA ALA A 314 -14.10 -14.88 3.98
C ALA A 314 -14.59 -13.79 3.01
N LEU A 315 -15.51 -12.94 3.49
CA LEU A 315 -16.07 -11.81 2.76
C LEU A 315 -15.14 -10.60 2.85
N GLN A 316 -14.83 -10.01 1.70
CA GLN A 316 -13.82 -8.97 1.58
C GLN A 316 -14.45 -7.58 1.48
N THR A 317 -13.69 -6.56 1.87
CA THR A 317 -14.01 -5.16 1.61
C THR A 317 -13.57 -4.76 0.19
N ILE A 318 -13.98 -3.58 -0.26
CA ILE A 318 -13.50 -2.99 -1.52
C ILE A 318 -11.96 -2.93 -1.51
N ASP A 319 -11.36 -2.38 -0.44
CA ASP A 319 -9.91 -2.27 -0.27
C ASP A 319 -9.19 -3.63 -0.34
N ASN A 320 -9.76 -4.69 0.26
CA ASN A 320 -9.18 -6.02 0.23
C ASN A 320 -9.19 -6.62 -1.18
N VAL A 321 -10.26 -6.41 -1.94
CA VAL A 321 -10.33 -6.83 -3.34
C VAL A 321 -9.30 -6.07 -4.18
N THR A 322 -9.23 -4.74 -4.05
CA THR A 322 -8.20 -3.93 -4.69
C THR A 322 -6.79 -4.44 -4.36
N THR A 323 -6.52 -4.77 -3.10
CA THR A 323 -5.25 -5.35 -2.65
C THR A 323 -4.94 -6.68 -3.34
N MET A 324 -5.94 -7.56 -3.53
CA MET A 324 -5.75 -8.82 -4.25
C MET A 324 -5.35 -8.58 -5.71
N PHE A 325 -5.97 -7.61 -6.38
CA PHE A 325 -5.60 -7.23 -7.75
C PHE A 325 -4.22 -6.58 -7.81
N HIS A 326 -3.88 -5.69 -6.86
CA HIS A 326 -2.56 -5.06 -6.74
C HIS A 326 -1.44 -6.10 -6.69
N GLU A 327 -1.51 -7.01 -5.70
CA GLU A 327 -0.46 -8.03 -5.52
C GLU A 327 -0.41 -8.99 -6.71
N PHE A 328 -1.54 -9.23 -7.36
CA PHE A 328 -1.55 -10.07 -8.55
C PHE A 328 -0.92 -9.40 -9.76
N GLY A 329 -0.94 -8.07 -9.86
CA GLY A 329 -0.19 -7.34 -10.88
C GLY A 329 1.32 -7.50 -10.73
N HIS A 330 1.84 -7.48 -9.48
CA HIS A 330 3.24 -7.89 -9.20
C HIS A 330 3.50 -9.35 -9.58
N ALA A 331 2.54 -10.24 -9.32
CA ALA A 331 2.66 -11.64 -9.71
C ALA A 331 2.73 -11.81 -11.23
N LEU A 332 1.91 -11.09 -12.00
CA LEU A 332 1.95 -11.07 -13.47
C LEU A 332 3.30 -10.59 -13.99
N HIS A 333 3.85 -9.52 -13.40
CA HIS A 333 5.19 -9.03 -13.70
C HIS A 333 6.27 -10.09 -13.43
N SER A 334 6.11 -10.89 -12.38
CA SER A 334 7.00 -12.03 -12.12
C SER A 334 6.80 -13.17 -13.13
N PHE A 335 5.55 -13.53 -13.47
CA PHE A 335 5.24 -14.65 -14.37
C PHE A 335 5.80 -14.46 -15.77
N PHE A 336 5.63 -13.26 -16.34
CA PHE A 336 6.00 -12.97 -17.72
C PHE A 336 7.45 -12.55 -17.91
N ARG A 337 8.17 -12.30 -16.82
CA ARG A 337 9.57 -11.92 -16.87
C ARG A 337 10.37 -12.92 -17.71
N ASN A 338 11.20 -12.39 -18.60
CA ASN A 338 12.02 -13.20 -19.48
C ASN A 338 13.42 -12.61 -19.67
N VAL A 339 14.22 -12.65 -18.59
CA VAL A 339 15.56 -12.08 -18.56
C VAL A 339 16.62 -13.17 -18.44
N LYS A 340 17.73 -13.02 -19.16
CA LYS A 340 18.84 -13.99 -19.18
C LYS A 340 19.82 -13.80 -18.03
N TYR A 341 20.08 -12.55 -17.63
CA TYR A 341 21.14 -12.21 -16.70
C TYR A 341 20.63 -12.12 -15.25
N ARG A 342 21.42 -12.62 -14.30
CA ARG A 342 21.17 -12.41 -12.87
C ARG A 342 21.42 -10.93 -12.56
N GLY A 343 20.50 -10.29 -11.84
CA GLY A 343 20.58 -8.87 -11.45
C GLY A 343 19.75 -7.90 -12.30
N THR A 344 19.42 -8.25 -13.55
CA THR A 344 18.49 -7.49 -14.40
C THR A 344 16.98 -7.79 -14.21
N PRO A 345 16.52 -8.71 -13.33
CA PRO A 345 15.09 -8.86 -13.10
C PRO A 345 14.40 -7.59 -12.56
N GLY A 346 15.04 -6.85 -11.65
CA GLY A 346 14.41 -5.71 -10.98
C GLY A 346 14.30 -4.47 -11.88
N THR A 347 13.19 -3.75 -11.77
CA THR A 347 12.98 -2.43 -12.39
C THR A 347 13.31 -1.31 -11.40
N GLU A 348 13.33 -0.06 -11.88
CA GLU A 348 13.40 1.12 -11.01
C GLU A 348 12.27 1.12 -9.97
N ARG A 349 12.52 1.67 -8.78
CA ARG A 349 11.55 1.64 -7.66
C ARG A 349 10.28 2.43 -7.97
N ASP A 350 10.40 3.51 -8.71
CA ASP A 350 9.30 4.36 -9.19
C ASP A 350 8.64 3.84 -10.47
N PHE A 351 9.05 2.67 -10.96
CA PHE A 351 8.37 1.92 -12.01
C PHE A 351 7.70 0.64 -11.48
N VAL A 352 8.24 0.04 -10.40
CA VAL A 352 7.84 -1.31 -9.95
C VAL A 352 6.36 -1.42 -9.60
N GLU A 353 5.72 -0.33 -9.19
CA GLU A 353 4.29 -0.31 -8.83
C GLU A 353 3.36 -0.13 -10.04
N LEU A 354 3.86 0.16 -11.25
CA LEU A 354 3.00 0.27 -12.43
C LEU A 354 2.24 -1.05 -12.71
N PRO A 355 2.91 -2.22 -12.78
CA PRO A 355 2.22 -3.48 -13.03
C PRO A 355 1.21 -3.88 -11.95
N SER A 356 1.45 -3.50 -10.69
CA SER A 356 0.52 -3.77 -9.59
C SER A 356 -0.69 -2.87 -9.65
N GLN A 357 -0.48 -1.55 -9.68
CA GLN A 357 -1.56 -0.58 -9.60
C GLN A 357 -2.44 -0.59 -10.85
N ILE A 358 -1.86 -0.77 -12.05
CA ILE A 358 -2.69 -0.83 -13.26
C ILE A 358 -3.74 -1.94 -13.13
N ASN A 359 -3.35 -3.08 -12.56
CA ASN A 359 -4.21 -4.26 -12.42
C ASN A 359 -5.41 -4.01 -11.48
N GLU A 360 -5.35 -2.99 -10.62
CA GLU A 360 -6.44 -2.57 -9.73
C GLU A 360 -7.62 -1.99 -10.51
N HIS A 361 -7.39 -1.32 -11.64
CA HIS A 361 -8.47 -0.68 -12.42
C HIS A 361 -9.56 -1.66 -12.82
N TRP A 362 -9.21 -2.90 -13.17
CA TRP A 362 -10.19 -3.93 -13.56
C TRP A 362 -11.03 -4.45 -12.39
N ALA A 363 -10.62 -4.25 -11.14
CA ALA A 363 -11.26 -4.87 -9.98
C ALA A 363 -12.77 -4.54 -9.90
N PHE A 364 -13.14 -3.30 -10.20
CA PHE A 364 -14.51 -2.81 -10.08
C PHE A 364 -15.13 -2.37 -11.41
N GLU A 365 -14.50 -2.71 -12.54
CA GLU A 365 -15.13 -2.51 -13.85
C GLU A 365 -16.45 -3.30 -13.93
N PRO A 366 -17.57 -2.69 -14.40
CA PRO A 366 -18.87 -3.35 -14.41
C PRO A 366 -18.88 -4.71 -15.13
N GLU A 367 -18.07 -4.87 -16.18
CA GLU A 367 -17.90 -6.16 -16.87
C GLU A 367 -17.25 -7.24 -16.00
N VAL A 368 -16.28 -6.86 -15.17
CA VAL A 368 -15.55 -7.78 -14.29
C VAL A 368 -16.40 -8.13 -13.07
N LEU A 369 -17.07 -7.14 -12.48
CA LEU A 369 -18.00 -7.36 -11.35
C LEU A 369 -19.07 -8.40 -11.70
N ARG A 370 -19.62 -8.37 -12.92
CA ARG A 370 -20.59 -9.37 -13.37
C ARG A 370 -20.05 -10.81 -13.37
N ASN A 371 -18.74 -11.01 -13.39
CA ASN A 371 -18.15 -12.35 -13.38
C ASN A 371 -17.96 -12.91 -11.96
N TYR A 372 -17.61 -12.06 -10.99
CA TYR A 372 -17.21 -12.50 -9.64
C TYR A 372 -18.05 -11.93 -8.49
N ALA A 373 -18.76 -10.83 -8.63
CA ALA A 373 -19.51 -10.24 -7.53
C ALA A 373 -20.86 -10.95 -7.36
N LYS A 374 -20.85 -12.09 -6.67
CA LYS A 374 -22.03 -12.94 -6.40
C LYS A 374 -22.27 -13.05 -4.91
N HIS A 375 -23.52 -12.88 -4.52
CA HIS A 375 -23.93 -12.96 -3.14
C HIS A 375 -23.60 -14.33 -2.55
N TYR A 376 -22.88 -14.37 -1.43
CA TYR A 376 -22.30 -15.61 -0.89
C TYR A 376 -23.33 -16.69 -0.51
N LYS A 377 -24.59 -16.31 -0.21
CA LYS A 377 -25.67 -17.26 0.13
C LYS A 377 -26.52 -17.66 -1.08
N THR A 378 -26.87 -16.69 -1.92
CA THR A 378 -27.89 -16.88 -2.97
C THR A 378 -27.27 -17.15 -4.34
N GLY A 379 -25.99 -16.81 -4.53
CA GLY A 379 -25.31 -16.88 -5.82
C GLY A 379 -25.75 -15.82 -6.83
N GLU A 380 -26.70 -14.94 -6.45
CA GLU A 380 -27.20 -13.86 -7.28
C GLU A 380 -26.11 -12.81 -7.54
N LEU A 381 -26.11 -12.23 -8.74
CA LEU A 381 -25.18 -11.17 -9.10
C LEU A 381 -25.44 -9.90 -8.28
N ILE A 382 -24.39 -9.12 -8.06
CA ILE A 382 -24.51 -7.79 -7.46
C ILE A 382 -25.54 -6.94 -8.24
N PRO A 383 -26.53 -6.36 -7.56
CA PRO A 383 -27.50 -5.49 -8.22
C PRO A 383 -26.81 -4.28 -8.86
N GLN A 384 -27.28 -3.88 -10.06
CA GLN A 384 -26.73 -2.72 -10.77
C GLN A 384 -26.76 -1.45 -9.90
N GLU A 385 -27.80 -1.27 -9.07
CA GLU A 385 -27.89 -0.14 -8.13
C GLU A 385 -26.70 -0.08 -7.16
N LEU A 386 -26.22 -1.23 -6.66
CA LEU A 386 -25.04 -1.25 -5.79
C LEU A 386 -23.76 -0.95 -6.58
N VAL A 387 -23.65 -1.41 -7.83
CA VAL A 387 -22.53 -1.08 -8.71
C VAL A 387 -22.46 0.43 -8.97
N ASP A 388 -23.59 1.05 -9.32
CA ASP A 388 -23.67 2.49 -9.56
C ASP A 388 -23.28 3.30 -8.30
N LYS A 389 -23.68 2.82 -7.11
CA LYS A 389 -23.30 3.42 -5.82
C LYS A 389 -21.79 3.26 -5.51
N ILE A 390 -21.19 2.12 -5.86
CA ILE A 390 -19.74 1.91 -5.75
C ILE A 390 -19.02 2.91 -6.65
N GLU A 391 -19.44 3.03 -7.91
CA GLU A 391 -18.85 3.96 -8.88
C GLU A 391 -18.98 5.42 -8.41
N ALA A 392 -20.19 5.84 -8.02
CA ALA A 392 -20.46 7.21 -7.57
C ALA A 392 -19.66 7.60 -6.32
N SER A 393 -19.35 6.63 -5.45
CA SER A 393 -18.62 6.87 -4.19
C SER A 393 -17.11 6.59 -4.28
N SER A 394 -16.62 6.06 -5.41
CA SER A 394 -15.23 5.60 -5.61
C SER A 394 -14.17 6.66 -5.33
N LYS A 395 -14.50 7.94 -5.62
CA LYS A 395 -13.58 9.08 -5.46
C LYS A 395 -13.71 9.78 -4.10
N TYR A 396 -14.66 9.36 -3.26
CA TYR A 396 -14.86 9.97 -1.96
C TYR A 396 -13.84 9.45 -0.94
N GLY A 397 -13.19 10.34 -0.21
CA GLY A 397 -12.08 10.01 0.71
C GLY A 397 -10.71 10.14 0.06
N GLN A 398 -10.65 10.40 -1.25
CA GLN A 398 -9.38 10.61 -1.96
C GLN A 398 -8.67 11.90 -1.53
N GLY A 399 -9.38 12.92 -1.02
CA GLY A 399 -8.73 14.08 -0.43
C GLY A 399 -7.85 13.68 0.74
N PHE A 400 -8.44 13.01 1.75
CA PHE A 400 -7.70 12.47 2.89
C PHE A 400 -6.58 11.54 2.48
N ALA A 401 -6.90 10.48 1.72
CA ALA A 401 -5.98 9.41 1.38
C ALA A 401 -4.77 9.92 0.57
N THR A 402 -4.99 10.93 -0.30
CA THR A 402 -3.92 11.55 -1.07
C THR A 402 -3.08 12.49 -0.19
N VAL A 403 -3.70 13.33 0.65
CA VAL A 403 -2.96 14.27 1.51
C VAL A 403 -2.07 13.54 2.52
N GLU A 404 -2.57 12.53 3.24
CA GLU A 404 -1.73 11.80 4.22
C GLU A 404 -0.54 11.11 3.54
N TYR A 405 -0.74 10.62 2.31
CA TYR A 405 0.28 9.95 1.51
C TYR A 405 1.36 10.93 1.02
N LEU A 406 0.93 12.04 0.40
CA LEU A 406 1.85 13.05 -0.11
C LEU A 406 2.61 13.71 1.03
N ALA A 407 1.97 13.92 2.19
CA ALA A 407 2.64 14.43 3.39
C ALA A 407 3.81 13.51 3.81
N ALA A 408 3.60 12.19 3.84
CA ALA A 408 4.68 11.24 4.12
C ALA A 408 5.77 11.26 3.02
N SER A 409 5.38 11.34 1.75
CA SER A 409 6.32 11.40 0.61
C SER A 409 7.19 12.67 0.62
N LEU A 410 6.59 13.81 0.94
CA LEU A 410 7.27 15.10 1.08
C LEU A 410 8.24 15.09 2.26
N VAL A 411 7.83 14.54 3.41
CA VAL A 411 8.72 14.41 4.58
C VAL A 411 9.90 13.47 4.31
N ASP A 412 9.67 12.35 3.62
CA ASP A 412 10.74 11.46 3.16
C ASP A 412 11.75 12.24 2.28
N MET A 413 11.26 12.97 1.28
CA MET A 413 12.14 13.77 0.42
C MET A 413 12.85 14.88 1.18
N ASP A 414 12.15 15.63 2.03
CA ASP A 414 12.70 16.74 2.81
C ASP A 414 13.85 16.30 3.72
N LEU A 415 13.76 15.11 4.33
CA LEU A 415 14.83 14.54 5.15
C LEU A 415 16.08 14.19 4.31
N HIS A 416 15.89 13.73 3.07
CA HIS A 416 16.99 13.18 2.26
C HIS A 416 17.61 14.18 1.28
N VAL A 417 17.03 15.36 1.11
CA VAL A 417 17.66 16.49 0.40
C VAL A 417 18.54 17.36 1.31
N LEU A 418 18.53 17.12 2.62
CA LEU A 418 19.40 17.82 3.58
C LEU A 418 20.87 17.70 3.17
N GLU A 419 21.58 18.83 3.13
CA GLU A 419 23.03 18.88 2.90
C GLU A 419 23.83 18.95 4.22
N GLU A 420 23.13 19.12 5.35
CA GLU A 420 23.65 19.08 6.71
C GLU A 420 22.57 18.52 7.65
N VAL A 421 22.98 17.72 8.64
CA VAL A 421 22.09 17.17 9.67
C VAL A 421 22.63 17.64 11.03
N PRO A 422 21.99 18.64 11.67
CA PRO A 422 22.39 19.08 13.00
C PRO A 422 22.39 17.94 14.02
N ALA A 423 23.34 17.96 14.95
CA ALA A 423 23.43 16.96 16.02
C ALA A 423 22.19 16.96 16.93
N ASP A 424 21.53 18.12 17.06
CA ASP A 424 20.32 18.37 17.84
C ASP A 424 19.04 18.45 16.98
N LEU A 425 19.06 17.93 15.74
CA LEU A 425 17.88 17.90 14.88
C LEU A 425 16.74 17.12 15.54
N ASP A 426 15.70 17.84 15.95
CA ASP A 426 14.40 17.28 16.33
C ASP A 426 13.62 16.90 15.08
N VAL A 427 13.63 15.61 14.75
CA VAL A 427 12.99 15.07 13.55
C VAL A 427 11.47 15.22 13.54
N MET A 428 10.82 15.26 14.72
CA MET A 428 9.37 15.43 14.82
C MET A 428 8.98 16.88 14.64
N LYS A 429 9.76 17.81 15.20
CA LYS A 429 9.62 19.24 14.93
C LYS A 429 9.88 19.55 13.44
N PHE A 430 10.93 18.98 12.85
CA PHE A 430 11.22 19.10 11.42
C PHE A 430 10.03 18.68 10.56
N GLN A 431 9.45 17.50 10.81
CA GLN A 431 8.24 17.02 10.12
C GLN A 431 7.09 18.02 10.25
N ALA A 432 6.80 18.48 11.47
CA ALA A 432 5.69 19.39 11.73
C ALA A 432 5.87 20.73 11.00
N GLU A 433 7.07 21.32 11.02
CA GLU A 433 7.37 22.59 10.35
C GLU A 433 7.28 22.46 8.83
N LYS A 434 7.81 21.37 8.25
CA LYS A 434 7.76 21.12 6.80
C LYS A 434 6.35 20.93 6.27
N LEU A 435 5.49 20.24 7.03
CA LEU A 435 4.09 20.04 6.64
C LEU A 435 3.25 21.30 6.88
N ALA A 436 3.49 22.03 7.98
CA ALA A 436 2.82 23.30 8.25
C ALA A 436 3.12 24.36 7.18
N ALA A 437 4.36 24.42 6.68
CA ALA A 437 4.75 25.31 5.59
C ALA A 437 4.04 25.00 4.24
N ARG A 438 3.36 23.86 4.14
CA ARG A 438 2.60 23.43 2.96
C ARG A 438 1.09 23.45 3.20
N ASP A 439 0.63 24.14 4.25
CA ASP A 439 -0.78 24.30 4.60
C ASP A 439 -1.54 22.98 4.75
N ILE A 440 -0.89 21.94 5.29
CA ILE A 440 -1.58 20.68 5.58
C ILE A 440 -2.79 20.93 6.48
N PRO A 441 -3.98 20.34 6.18
CA PRO A 441 -5.10 20.40 7.10
C PRO A 441 -4.72 19.76 8.45
N ARG A 442 -4.87 20.51 9.56
CA ARG A 442 -4.46 20.05 10.90
C ARG A 442 -5.09 18.74 11.39
N GLN A 443 -6.14 18.27 10.72
CA GLN A 443 -6.81 17.01 10.99
C GLN A 443 -6.14 15.81 10.33
N ILE A 444 -5.19 16.05 9.42
CA ILE A 444 -4.51 15.03 8.65
C ILE A 444 -3.05 15.02 9.07
N LEU A 445 -2.60 13.86 9.54
CA LEU A 445 -1.19 13.57 9.79
C LEU A 445 -0.61 12.84 8.58
N PRO A 446 0.72 12.85 8.39
CA PRO A 446 1.32 11.99 7.37
C PRO A 446 0.98 10.52 7.66
N ARG A 447 0.79 9.73 6.60
CA ARG A 447 0.45 8.30 6.69
C ARG A 447 1.41 7.51 7.58
N TYR A 448 2.66 7.97 7.65
CA TYR A 448 3.66 7.53 8.61
C TYR A 448 4.39 8.75 9.17
N SER A 449 4.59 8.78 10.49
CA SER A 449 5.46 9.75 11.15
C SER A 449 6.90 9.26 11.10
N VAL A 450 7.89 10.17 11.16
CA VAL A 450 9.33 9.82 11.10
C VAL A 450 9.68 8.64 12.02
N THR A 451 9.22 8.61 13.27
CA THR A 451 9.55 7.54 14.22
C THR A 451 8.99 6.16 13.88
N ASN A 452 7.99 6.07 12.99
CA ASN A 452 7.36 4.82 12.58
C ASN A 452 7.36 4.60 11.05
N PHE A 453 8.14 5.38 10.31
CA PHE A 453 8.20 5.33 8.85
C PHE A 453 9.12 4.21 8.34
N SER A 454 8.72 2.95 8.55
CA SER A 454 9.52 1.78 8.18
C SER A 454 9.93 1.75 6.71
N HIS A 455 9.08 2.22 5.78
CA HIS A 455 9.40 2.27 4.34
C HIS A 455 10.67 3.07 4.04
N SER A 456 10.80 4.25 4.66
CA SER A 456 11.92 5.16 4.43
C SER A 456 13.08 4.87 5.37
N LEU A 457 12.84 4.68 6.66
CA LEU A 457 13.91 4.59 7.66
C LEU A 457 14.34 3.17 8.02
N GLY A 458 13.50 2.16 7.78
CA GLY A 458 13.85 0.74 7.99
C GLY A 458 13.89 -0.10 6.71
N GLY A 459 13.50 0.46 5.56
CA GLY A 459 13.13 -0.27 4.36
C GLY A 459 13.70 0.29 3.07
N GLY A 460 13.21 -0.21 1.93
CA GLY A 460 13.77 0.01 0.60
C GLY A 460 13.31 1.28 -0.14
N TYR A 461 12.61 2.21 0.53
CA TYR A 461 11.96 3.38 -0.07
C TYR A 461 12.52 4.72 0.46
N ALA A 462 13.75 4.74 0.99
CA ALA A 462 14.42 5.98 1.38
C ALA A 462 14.65 6.92 0.18
N ALA A 463 14.20 8.18 0.28
CA ALA A 463 14.11 9.12 -0.85
C ALA A 463 13.37 8.49 -2.05
N GLY A 464 12.25 7.85 -1.75
CA GLY A 464 11.59 6.93 -2.67
C GLY A 464 10.14 6.64 -2.33
N TYR A 465 9.56 7.16 -1.25
CA TYR A 465 8.15 6.88 -0.94
C TYR A 465 7.19 7.51 -1.97
N TYR A 466 7.63 8.55 -2.70
CA TYR A 466 6.95 9.11 -3.87
C TYR A 466 6.73 8.10 -5.01
N SER A 467 7.44 6.97 -5.00
CA SER A 467 7.38 5.96 -6.07
C SER A 467 5.97 5.44 -6.32
N TYR A 468 5.13 5.35 -5.28
CA TYR A 468 3.74 4.88 -5.43
C TYR A 468 2.91 5.86 -6.28
N ILE A 469 2.97 7.17 -6.02
CA ILE A 469 2.22 8.15 -6.83
C ILE A 469 2.86 8.38 -8.19
N TRP A 470 4.18 8.21 -8.30
CA TRP A 470 4.86 8.25 -9.59
C TRP A 470 4.36 7.13 -10.50
N ALA A 471 4.31 5.90 -9.97
CA ALA A 471 3.76 4.76 -10.67
C ALA A 471 2.25 4.90 -10.93
N GLU A 472 1.51 5.56 -10.05
CA GLU A 472 0.08 5.82 -10.26
C GLU A 472 -0.18 6.87 -11.37
N VAL A 473 0.81 7.70 -11.71
CA VAL A 473 0.74 8.46 -12.97
C VAL A 473 0.86 7.52 -14.16
N LEU A 474 1.78 6.57 -14.10
CA LEU A 474 2.00 5.60 -15.17
C LEU A 474 0.78 4.71 -15.36
N ASP A 475 0.18 4.22 -14.29
CA ASP A 475 -0.88 3.22 -14.32
C ASP A 475 -2.20 3.78 -14.85
N CYS A 476 -2.61 4.97 -14.39
CA CYS A 476 -3.83 5.61 -14.81
C CYS A 476 -3.73 6.00 -16.29
N ASP A 477 -2.56 6.46 -16.73
CA ASP A 477 -2.30 6.76 -18.13
C ASP A 477 -2.18 5.49 -19.00
N ALA A 478 -1.67 4.40 -18.43
CA ALA A 478 -1.60 3.11 -19.11
C ALA A 478 -2.97 2.45 -19.25
N PHE A 479 -3.82 2.54 -18.23
CA PHE A 479 -5.21 2.07 -18.28
C PHE A 479 -6.01 2.86 -19.32
N LYS A 480 -5.75 4.17 -19.46
CA LYS A 480 -6.31 4.99 -20.56
C LYS A 480 -6.01 4.42 -21.94
N ALA A 481 -4.84 3.80 -22.15
CA ALA A 481 -4.55 3.17 -23.44
C ALA A 481 -5.51 2.02 -23.79
N TYR A 482 -6.14 1.38 -22.79
CA TYR A 482 -7.22 0.40 -23.00
C TYR A 482 -8.55 1.10 -23.24
N THR A 483 -8.95 2.03 -22.37
CA THR A 483 -10.25 2.70 -22.48
C THR A 483 -10.39 3.56 -23.74
N GLU A 484 -9.29 4.13 -24.25
CA GLU A 484 -9.22 4.84 -25.54
C GLU A 484 -9.62 3.96 -26.74
N THR A 485 -9.50 2.63 -26.62
CA THR A 485 -9.94 1.69 -27.67
C THR A 485 -11.43 1.37 -27.60
N GLY A 486 -12.11 1.74 -26.51
CA GLY A 486 -13.46 1.29 -26.20
C GLY A 486 -13.56 -0.14 -25.65
N ASP A 487 -12.42 -0.81 -25.43
CA ASP A 487 -12.35 -2.18 -24.90
C ASP A 487 -11.28 -2.29 -23.80
N ILE A 488 -11.70 -2.46 -22.54
CA ILE A 488 -10.81 -2.66 -21.39
C ILE A 488 -10.01 -3.97 -21.45
N PHE A 489 -10.31 -4.85 -22.41
CA PHE A 489 -9.61 -6.11 -22.69
C PHE A 489 -8.96 -6.14 -24.08
N ASN A 490 -8.68 -4.96 -24.67
CA ASN A 490 -8.06 -4.87 -25.97
C ASN A 490 -6.75 -5.69 -26.06
N GLN A 491 -6.73 -6.69 -26.93
CA GLN A 491 -5.63 -7.65 -27.02
C GLN A 491 -4.33 -7.01 -27.52
N GLU A 492 -4.39 -6.05 -28.43
CA GLU A 492 -3.19 -5.37 -28.94
C GLU A 492 -2.53 -4.52 -27.85
N VAL A 493 -3.32 -3.82 -27.04
CA VAL A 493 -2.81 -3.07 -25.88
C VAL A 493 -2.22 -4.04 -24.84
N ALA A 494 -2.91 -5.14 -24.54
CA ALA A 494 -2.43 -6.16 -23.59
C ALA A 494 -1.11 -6.82 -24.05
N GLU A 495 -0.98 -7.14 -25.34
CA GLU A 495 0.25 -7.71 -25.90
C GLU A 495 1.41 -6.71 -25.87
N ARG A 496 1.16 -5.43 -26.15
CA ARG A 496 2.16 -4.37 -25.98
C ARG A 496 2.57 -4.21 -24.52
N PHE A 497 1.61 -4.19 -23.59
CA PHE A 497 1.90 -4.09 -22.16
C PHE A 497 2.73 -5.27 -21.68
N ARG A 498 2.36 -6.50 -22.06
CA ARG A 498 3.17 -7.70 -21.78
C ARG A 498 4.59 -7.56 -22.32
N LYS A 499 4.73 -7.19 -23.60
CA LYS A 499 6.02 -7.10 -24.29
C LYS A 499 6.95 -6.06 -23.69
N TYR A 500 6.45 -4.86 -23.41
CA TYR A 500 7.29 -3.72 -23.04
C TYR A 500 7.36 -3.46 -21.53
N ILE A 501 6.38 -3.93 -20.76
CA ILE A 501 6.32 -3.69 -19.31
C ILE A 501 6.60 -4.98 -18.53
N LEU A 502 5.84 -6.05 -18.77
CA LEU A 502 5.89 -7.25 -17.91
C LEU A 502 7.06 -8.21 -18.22
N THR A 503 7.53 -8.25 -19.47
CA THR A 503 8.58 -9.18 -19.91
C THR A 503 10.02 -8.71 -19.68
N PRO A 504 10.40 -7.43 -19.92
CA PRO A 504 11.82 -7.03 -19.98
C PRO A 504 12.55 -6.99 -18.63
N GLY A 505 11.85 -6.89 -17.49
CA GLY A 505 12.49 -6.55 -16.22
C GLY A 505 13.27 -5.24 -16.34
N GLY A 506 14.43 -5.12 -15.70
CA GLY A 506 15.33 -3.96 -15.81
C GLY A 506 16.38 -4.07 -16.91
N ILE A 507 16.02 -4.62 -18.08
CA ILE A 507 16.91 -4.62 -19.26
C ILE A 507 16.99 -3.23 -19.90
N ASP A 508 15.90 -2.46 -19.85
CA ASP A 508 15.80 -1.08 -20.32
C ASP A 508 15.38 -0.16 -19.17
N LYS A 509 15.53 1.15 -19.38
CA LYS A 509 15.00 2.16 -18.46
C LYS A 509 13.48 2.14 -18.48
N GLY A 510 12.84 2.32 -17.32
CA GLY A 510 11.38 2.37 -17.18
C GLY A 510 10.72 3.42 -18.08
N SER A 511 11.36 4.58 -18.30
CA SER A 511 10.84 5.61 -19.22
C SER A 511 10.82 5.15 -20.68
N VAL A 512 11.86 4.45 -21.13
CA VAL A 512 11.93 3.87 -22.48
C VAL A 512 10.90 2.75 -22.64
N MET A 513 10.79 1.87 -21.64
CA MET A 513 9.79 0.81 -21.61
C MET A 513 8.37 1.37 -21.71
N TYR A 514 8.08 2.41 -20.92
CA TYR A 514 6.79 3.08 -20.92
C TYR A 514 6.49 3.77 -22.25
N HIS A 515 7.45 4.52 -22.80
CA HIS A 515 7.31 5.18 -24.09
C HIS A 515 7.04 4.16 -25.21
N ASN A 516 7.72 3.01 -25.22
CA ASN A 516 7.49 1.95 -26.19
C ASN A 516 6.10 1.31 -26.09
N PHE A 517 5.54 1.23 -24.88
CA PHE A 517 4.17 0.79 -24.66
C PHE A 517 3.15 1.85 -25.08
N ARG A 518 3.28 3.06 -24.54
CA ARG A 518 2.27 4.12 -24.62
C ARG A 518 2.34 4.95 -25.92
N GLY A 519 3.53 5.05 -26.51
CA GLY A 519 3.84 5.92 -27.65
C GLY A 519 4.14 7.38 -27.26
N ARG A 520 4.13 7.69 -25.96
CA ARG A 520 4.41 9.02 -25.39
C ARG A 520 4.81 8.91 -23.92
N GLU A 521 5.28 10.03 -23.36
CA GLU A 521 5.50 10.17 -21.92
C GLU A 521 4.16 10.13 -21.14
N PRO A 522 4.19 9.67 -19.88
CA PRO A 522 3.01 9.60 -19.03
C PRO A 522 2.47 10.99 -18.67
N GLN A 523 1.16 11.09 -18.42
CA GLN A 523 0.48 12.35 -18.10
C GLN A 523 -0.27 12.26 -16.77
N VAL A 524 -0.09 13.26 -15.90
CA VAL A 524 -0.72 13.33 -14.57
C VAL A 524 -2.25 13.43 -14.62
N ASP A 525 -2.82 13.82 -15.77
CA ASP A 525 -4.26 13.97 -15.97
C ASP A 525 -5.07 12.71 -15.62
N GLY A 526 -4.54 11.52 -15.95
CA GLY A 526 -5.18 10.25 -15.59
C GLY A 526 -5.31 10.07 -14.08
N LEU A 527 -4.21 10.33 -13.36
CA LEU A 527 -4.18 10.26 -11.89
C LEU A 527 -5.16 11.25 -11.26
N LEU A 528 -5.17 12.51 -11.73
CA LEU A 528 -6.07 13.53 -11.19
C LEU A 528 -7.54 13.17 -11.40
N GLU A 529 -7.90 12.61 -12.56
CA GLU A 529 -9.25 12.11 -12.83
C GLU A 529 -9.61 10.91 -11.94
N ASN A 530 -8.69 9.95 -11.81
CA ASN A 530 -8.88 8.73 -11.03
C ASN A 530 -9.12 9.05 -9.54
N ARG A 531 -8.34 9.99 -9.00
CA ARG A 531 -8.47 10.46 -7.61
C ARG A 531 -9.54 11.52 -7.39
N GLY A 532 -10.23 11.99 -8.43
CA GLY A 532 -11.26 13.03 -8.31
C GLY A 532 -10.71 14.39 -7.89
N LEU A 533 -9.55 14.75 -8.45
CA LEU A 533 -8.75 15.95 -8.16
C LEU A 533 -8.69 16.94 -9.33
N LYS A 534 -9.57 16.81 -10.32
CA LYS A 534 -9.74 17.76 -11.43
C LYS A 534 -10.79 18.82 -11.15
#